data_AF-A0A8J4T173-F1
#
_entry.id   AF-A0A8J4T173-F1
#
_cell.length_a   1.000
_cell.length_b   1.000
_cell.length_c   1.000
_cell.angle_alpha   90.00
_cell.angle_beta   90.00
_cell.angle_gamma   90.00
#
_symmetry.space_group_name_H-M   'P 1'
#
loop_
_entity.id
_entity.type
_entity.pdbx_description
1 polymer ?
#
loop_
_entity_poly.entity_id
_entity_poly.type
_entity_poly.pdbx_seq_one_letter_code
_entity_poly.pdbx_strand_id
1 'polypeptide(L)'
;MRELMKNGPTEVDFEVYEDFMNYDEGIYHHVAGEFLGGHAVKLLGWGVENGTKYWLLANSWNEDWGEKGFFRMLRGTDECGIESDVVAGMPRITV
;
A
#
# COMPACT_ATOMS: atom_id res chain seq x y z
N MET A 1 -0.26 3.36 -11.30
CA MET A 1 0.96 2.99 -12.08
C MET A 1 1.57 4.15 -12.87
N ARG A 2 0.84 4.78 -13.81
CA ARG A 2 1.41 5.85 -14.65
C ARG A 2 1.93 7.04 -13.85
N GLU A 3 1.21 7.43 -12.78
CA GLU A 3 1.61 8.52 -11.90
C GLU A 3 2.94 8.21 -11.20
N LEU A 4 3.03 7.06 -10.52
CA LEU A 4 4.25 6.57 -9.88
C LEU A 4 5.48 6.59 -10.81
N MET A 5 5.33 6.13 -12.06
CA MET A 5 6.44 6.12 -13.02
C MET A 5 6.93 7.52 -13.40
N LYS A 6 6.02 8.51 -13.44
CA LYS A 6 6.32 9.84 -13.98
C LYS A 6 6.71 10.83 -12.89
N ASN A 7 6.00 10.77 -11.77
CA ASN A 7 6.00 11.83 -10.76
C ASN A 7 6.41 11.33 -9.37
N GLY A 8 6.62 10.01 -9.22
CA GLY A 8 7.09 9.42 -7.97
C GLY A 8 5.95 8.97 -7.03
N PRO A 9 6.29 8.69 -5.75
CA PRO A 9 5.35 8.13 -4.78
C PRO A 9 4.04 8.89 -4.64
N THR A 10 2.96 8.16 -4.39
CA THR A 10 1.62 8.72 -4.19
C THR A 10 1.05 8.31 -2.84
N GLU A 11 0.13 9.10 -2.30
CA GLU A 11 -0.69 8.70 -1.17
C GLU A 11 -1.84 7.81 -1.67
N VAL A 12 -2.14 6.78 -0.89
CA VAL A 12 -3.33 5.94 -1.03
C VAL A 12 -3.87 5.64 0.36
N ASP A 13 -5.15 5.31 0.46
CA ASP A 13 -5.71 4.70 1.67
C ASP A 13 -6.31 3.33 1.38
N PHE A 14 -6.55 2.56 2.44
CA PHE A 14 -7.25 1.28 2.37
C PHE A 14 -7.92 0.94 3.70
N GLU A 15 -8.84 -0.01 3.64
CA GLU A 15 -9.50 -0.60 4.79
C GLU A 15 -8.56 -1.55 5.54
N VAL A 16 -8.32 -1.27 6.82
CA VAL A 16 -7.55 -2.14 7.71
C VAL A 16 -8.49 -3.10 8.41
N TYR A 17 -8.12 -4.38 8.39
CA TYR A 17 -8.76 -5.46 9.14
C TYR A 17 -7.80 -6.03 10.19
N GLU A 18 -8.33 -6.77 11.17
CA GLU A 18 -7.52 -7.33 12.27
C GLU A 18 -6.36 -8.21 11.79
N ASP A 19 -6.51 -8.94 10.69
CA ASP A 19 -5.44 -9.77 10.13
C ASP A 19 -4.25 -8.95 9.62
N PHE A 20 -4.48 -7.74 9.09
CA PHE A 20 -3.41 -6.83 8.65
C PHE A 20 -2.50 -6.41 9.80
N MET A 21 -3.03 -6.29 11.02
CA MET A 21 -2.23 -5.91 12.19
C MET A 21 -1.11 -6.92 12.48
N ASN A 22 -1.29 -8.17 12.05
CA ASN A 22 -0.34 -9.27 12.23
C ASN A 22 0.50 -9.57 10.98
N TYR A 23 0.48 -8.69 9.97
CA TYR A 23 1.31 -8.84 8.78
C TYR A 23 2.79 -8.84 9.15
N ASP A 24 3.52 -9.82 8.62
CA ASP A 24 4.97 -10.00 8.81
C ASP A 24 5.70 -9.96 7.45
N GLU A 25 5.28 -10.79 6.51
CA GLU A 25 5.86 -10.85 5.16
C GLU A 25 4.86 -11.34 4.10
N GLY A 26 5.26 -11.24 2.82
CA GLY A 26 4.48 -11.74 1.69
C GLY A 26 3.51 -10.72 1.09
N ILE A 27 2.60 -11.18 0.24
CA ILE A 27 1.59 -10.32 -0.41
C ILE A 27 0.29 -10.43 0.37
N TYR A 28 -0.03 -9.39 1.13
CA TYR A 28 -1.26 -9.30 1.91
C TYR A 28 -2.49 -9.33 1.00
N HIS A 29 -3.47 -10.12 1.43
CA HIS A 29 -4.86 -10.10 1.01
C HIS A 29 -5.69 -10.43 2.25
N HIS A 30 -6.82 -9.77 2.44
CA HIS A 30 -7.65 -9.98 3.60
C HIS A 30 -8.29 -11.39 3.56
N VAL A 31 -8.27 -12.08 4.69
CA VAL A 31 -8.81 -13.44 4.82
C VAL A 31 -9.82 -13.54 5.97
N ALA A 32 -9.58 -12.83 7.08
CA ALA A 32 -10.44 -12.89 8.26
C ALA A 32 -10.22 -11.71 9.21
N GLY A 33 -11.18 -11.50 10.11
CA GLY A 33 -11.09 -10.49 11.16
C GLY A 33 -11.98 -9.27 10.90
N GLU A 34 -12.23 -8.51 11.95
CA GLU A 34 -13.15 -7.36 11.89
C GLU A 34 -12.50 -6.16 11.21
N PHE A 35 -13.34 -5.28 10.65
CA PHE A 35 -12.92 -3.98 10.12
C PHE A 35 -12.50 -3.06 11.27
N LEU A 36 -11.32 -2.46 11.15
CA LEU A 36 -10.73 -1.60 12.17
C LEU A 36 -10.72 -0.11 11.78
N GLY A 37 -10.82 0.23 10.50
CA GLY A 37 -10.83 1.61 10.02
C GLY A 37 -10.12 1.79 8.68
N GLY A 38 -10.08 3.04 8.20
CA GLY A 38 -9.25 3.43 7.05
C GLY A 38 -7.85 3.86 7.49
N HIS A 39 -6.84 3.56 6.67
CA HIS A 39 -5.44 3.92 6.94
C HIS A 39 -4.75 4.42 5.67
N ALA A 40 -4.10 5.58 5.76
CA ALA A 40 -3.36 6.19 4.67
C ALA A 40 -1.88 5.78 4.68
N VAL A 41 -1.36 5.43 3.50
CA VAL A 41 0.00 4.91 3.31
C VAL A 41 0.64 5.47 2.04
N LYS A 42 1.94 5.29 1.91
CA LYS A 42 2.70 5.77 0.75
C LYS A 42 2.94 4.63 -0.24
N LEU A 43 2.37 4.76 -1.43
CA LEU A 43 2.59 3.83 -2.54
C LEU A 43 3.90 4.14 -3.25
N LEU A 44 4.80 3.15 -3.33
CA LEU A 44 6.16 3.32 -3.85
C LEU A 44 6.39 2.63 -5.18
N GLY A 45 5.72 1.49 -5.41
CA GLY A 45 5.99 0.67 -6.58
C GLY A 45 5.04 -0.50 -6.72
N TRP A 46 5.34 -1.39 -7.65
CA TRP A 46 4.60 -2.61 -7.90
C TRP A 46 5.53 -3.68 -8.46
N GLY A 47 5.08 -4.93 -8.40
CA GLY A 47 5.81 -6.05 -8.98
C GLY A 47 4.91 -7.24 -9.28
N VAL A 48 5.59 -8.36 -9.52
CA VAL A 48 5.01 -9.70 -9.65
C VAL A 48 5.95 -10.66 -8.92
N GLU A 49 5.41 -11.46 -8.01
CA GLU A 49 6.13 -12.55 -7.32
C GLU A 49 5.34 -13.84 -7.52
N ASN A 50 5.97 -14.88 -8.07
CA ASN A 50 5.34 -16.18 -8.32
C ASN A 50 4.00 -16.11 -9.08
N GLY A 51 3.86 -15.12 -9.97
CA GLY A 51 2.63 -14.88 -10.75
C GLY A 51 1.61 -13.96 -10.07
N THR A 52 1.79 -13.64 -8.79
CA THR A 52 0.92 -12.74 -8.04
C THR A 52 1.40 -11.29 -8.17
N LYS A 53 0.51 -10.41 -8.63
CA LYS A 53 0.79 -8.98 -8.76
C LYS A 53 0.64 -8.30 -7.40
N TYR A 54 1.56 -7.41 -7.06
CA TYR A 54 1.49 -6.65 -5.82
C TYR A 54 1.77 -5.15 -6.00
N TRP A 55 1.31 -4.36 -5.04
CA TRP A 55 1.76 -3.00 -4.73
C TRP A 55 2.81 -3.06 -3.63
N LEU A 56 3.85 -2.21 -3.72
CA LEU A 56 4.85 -2.02 -2.66
C LEU A 56 4.55 -0.71 -1.94
N LEU A 57 4.31 -0.79 -0.64
CA LEU A 57 3.88 0.33 0.19
C LEU A 57 4.82 0.53 1.37
N ALA A 58 5.05 1.78 1.75
CA ALA A 58 5.66 2.14 3.02
C ALA A 58 4.58 2.45 4.04
N ASN A 59 4.61 1.73 5.15
CA ASN A 59 3.74 1.98 6.30
C ASN A 59 4.35 3.09 7.19
N SER A 60 3.58 3.51 8.19
CA SER A 60 3.94 4.56 9.16
C SER A 60 4.03 4.04 10.60
N TRP A 61 4.24 2.73 10.79
CA TRP A 61 4.26 2.05 12.10
C TRP A 61 5.65 1.52 12.46
N ASN A 62 6.67 2.36 12.33
CA ASN A 62 8.08 2.02 12.51
C ASN A 62 8.61 0.89 11.59
N GLU A 63 9.92 0.67 11.65
CA GLU A 63 10.63 -0.33 10.85
C GLU A 63 10.59 -1.74 11.45
N ASP A 64 10.09 -1.92 12.68
CA ASP A 64 9.95 -3.24 13.33
C ASP A 64 8.68 -3.98 12.91
N TRP A 65 7.78 -3.32 12.18
CA TRP A 65 6.55 -3.90 11.66
C TRP A 65 6.73 -4.37 10.20
N GLY A 66 6.21 -5.56 9.87
CA GLY A 66 6.22 -6.10 8.50
C GLY A 66 7.63 -6.24 7.91
N GLU A 67 7.76 -5.95 6.61
CA GLU A 67 9.00 -6.09 5.86
C GLU A 67 9.92 -4.87 6.05
N LYS A 68 10.34 -4.59 7.29
CA LYS A 68 11.11 -3.40 7.71
C LYS A 68 10.34 -2.08 7.56
N GLY A 69 9.09 -2.05 7.99
CA GLY A 69 8.17 -0.91 7.83
C GLY A 69 7.49 -0.84 6.46
N PHE A 70 7.74 -1.82 5.60
CA PHE A 70 7.08 -1.96 4.31
C PHE A 70 6.11 -3.13 4.31
N PHE A 71 5.21 -3.12 3.35
CA PHE A 71 4.37 -4.27 3.06
C PHE A 71 4.04 -4.33 1.58
N ARG A 72 3.59 -5.51 1.16
CA ARG A 72 3.08 -5.76 -0.17
C ARG A 72 1.62 -6.14 -0.09
N MET A 73 0.79 -5.55 -0.96
CA MET A 73 -0.65 -5.82 -1.02
C MET A 73 -1.05 -6.29 -2.41
N LEU A 74 -2.04 -7.18 -2.48
CA LEU A 74 -2.57 -7.72 -3.72
C LEU A 74 -3.01 -6.58 -4.67
N ARG A 75 -2.55 -6.66 -5.92
CA ARG A 75 -2.79 -5.62 -6.93
C ARG A 75 -3.67 -6.12 -8.06
N GLY A 76 -4.56 -5.24 -8.52
CA GLY A 76 -5.45 -5.45 -9.65
C GLY A 76 -6.81 -6.03 -9.27
N THR A 77 -7.12 -6.10 -7.97
CA THR A 77 -8.40 -6.54 -7.41
C THR A 77 -9.07 -5.45 -6.57
N ASP A 78 -8.46 -4.26 -6.47
CA ASP A 78 -8.84 -3.22 -5.52
C ASP A 78 -8.94 -3.75 -4.07
N GLU A 79 -7.93 -4.55 -3.69
CA GLU A 79 -7.85 -5.20 -2.37
C GLU A 79 -7.98 -4.15 -1.26
N CYS A 80 -8.95 -4.33 -0.37
CA CYS A 80 -9.27 -3.38 0.70
C CYS A 80 -9.50 -1.92 0.22
N GLY A 81 -9.87 -1.71 -1.05
CA GLY A 81 -10.08 -0.39 -1.62
C GLY A 81 -8.80 0.38 -1.97
N ILE A 82 -7.61 -0.24 -1.93
CA ILE A 82 -6.31 0.43 -2.12
C ILE A 82 -6.13 1.16 -3.46
N GLU A 83 -6.95 0.85 -4.47
CA GLU A 83 -6.90 1.47 -5.80
C GLU A 83 -7.99 2.55 -6.00
N SER A 84 -8.88 2.73 -5.00
CA SER A 84 -10.03 3.64 -5.06
C SER A 84 -9.65 5.10 -4.81
N ASP A 85 -8.85 5.39 -3.78
CA ASP A 85 -8.52 6.76 -3.36
C ASP A 85 -7.02 7.04 -3.47
N VAL A 86 -6.57 7.30 -4.71
CA VAL A 86 -5.17 7.62 -5.03
C VAL A 86 -4.97 9.12 -5.21
N VAL A 87 -4.15 9.74 -4.37
CA VAL A 87 -3.89 11.19 -4.37
C VAL A 87 -2.42 11.49 -4.58
N ALA A 88 -2.14 12.48 -5.43
CA ALA A 88 -0.80 12.99 -5.69
C ALA A 88 -0.82 14.49 -5.93
N GLY A 89 0.32 15.15 -5.73
CA GLY A 89 0.47 16.58 -5.96
C GLY A 89 1.85 16.90 -6.52
N MET A 90 1.91 17.87 -7.42
CA MET A 90 3.17 18.39 -7.95
C MET A 90 3.63 19.61 -7.14
N PRO A 91 4.84 19.59 -6.56
CA PRO A 91 5.33 20.72 -5.79
C PRO A 91 5.56 21.93 -6.70
N ARG A 92 5.27 23.12 -6.19
CA ARG A 92 5.63 24.37 -6.87
C ARG A 92 7.14 24.58 -6.78
N ILE A 93 7.83 24.57 -7.91
CA ILE A 93 9.24 24.97 -7.96
C ILE A 93 9.27 26.49 -7.85
N THR A 94 9.82 26.99 -6.75
CA THR A 94 10.08 28.42 -6.56
C THR A 94 11.58 28.62 -6.65
N VAL A 95 12.02 29.46 -7.59
CA VAL A 95 13.41 29.93 -7.71
C VAL A 95 13.57 31.27 -7.01
#